data_AF-A0AAN0JBV4-F1
#
_entry.id   AF-A0AAN0JBV4-F1
#
_cell.length_a   1.000
_cell.length_b   1.000
_cell.length_c   1.000
_cell.angle_alpha   90.00
_cell.angle_beta   90.00
_cell.angle_gamma   90.00
#
_symmetry.space_group_name_H-M   'P 1'
#
loop_
_entity.id
_entity.type
_entity.pdbx_description
1 polymer ?
#
loop_
_entity_poly.entity_id
_entity_poly.type
_entity_poly.pdbx_seq_one_letter_code
_entity_poly.pdbx_strand_id
1 'polypeptide(L)'
;MGALRALLLSVSAGVGVYLMLSFPGWLAGALGLLGFLVLGGWPITSIAIKTFPRDLRALVKLYFTKRTIRGWSGKRVSDVFQSVASSQPESTAILFEEQKWTYRDLDNYSNQVANLFQDAGVKPNETVVMVMQNSPQFIGVSLGLSKIGATGSFINFNLRGNALDH
;
A
#
# COMPACT_ATOMS: atom_id res chain seq x y z
N MET A 1 27.26 57.68 17.25
CA MET A 1 27.58 56.26 16.93
C MET A 1 26.36 55.42 16.49
N GLY A 2 25.11 55.83 16.74
CA GLY A 2 23.91 55.03 16.38
C GLY A 2 23.56 55.00 14.88
N ALA A 3 23.73 56.12 14.17
CA ALA A 3 23.38 56.21 12.74
C ALA A 3 24.25 55.30 11.85
N LEU A 4 25.55 55.20 12.14
CA LEU A 4 26.49 54.35 11.37
C LEU A 4 26.19 52.85 11.54
N ARG A 5 25.79 52.42 12.76
CA ARG A 5 25.38 51.03 13.02
C ARG A 5 24.06 50.68 12.34
N ALA A 6 23.10 51.61 12.32
CA ALA A 6 21.83 51.42 11.62
C ALA A 6 22.01 51.32 10.09
N LEU A 7 22.92 52.13 9.52
CA LEU A 7 23.24 52.11 8.09
C LEU A 7 24.00 50.84 7.69
N LEU A 8 24.90 50.34 8.54
CA LEU A 8 25.58 49.05 8.34
C LEU A 8 24.60 47.87 8.43
N LEU A 9 23.64 47.91 9.36
CA LEU A 9 22.58 46.90 9.48
C LEU A 9 21.63 46.92 8.27
N SER A 10 21.21 48.09 7.78
CA SER A 10 20.36 48.19 6.58
C SER A 10 21.08 47.76 5.30
N VAL A 11 22.38 48.06 5.18
CA VAL A 11 23.19 47.59 4.04
C VAL A 11 23.39 46.08 4.10
N SER A 12 23.62 45.49 5.28
CA SER A 12 23.72 44.03 5.43
C SER A 12 22.40 43.29 5.11
N ALA A 13 21.24 43.87 5.48
CA ALA A 13 19.93 43.32 5.16
C ALA A 13 19.62 43.43 3.66
N GLY A 14 19.96 44.57 3.03
CA GLY A 14 19.81 44.79 1.60
C GLY A 14 20.70 43.87 0.75
N VAL A 15 21.95 43.65 1.17
CA VAL A 15 22.87 42.71 0.52
C VAL A 15 22.38 41.27 0.68
N GLY A 16 21.86 40.90 1.86
CA GLY A 16 21.27 39.57 2.09
C GLY A 16 20.09 39.28 1.15
N VAL A 17 19.15 40.22 1.04
CA VAL A 17 17.98 40.09 0.14
C VAL A 17 18.39 40.13 -1.34
N TYR A 18 19.34 40.99 -1.71
CA TYR A 18 19.88 41.05 -3.06
C TYR A 18 20.57 39.75 -3.46
N LEU A 19 21.39 39.15 -2.60
CA LEU A 19 22.02 37.85 -2.86
C LEU A 19 20.96 36.72 -2.94
N MET A 20 19.91 36.78 -2.12
CA MET A 20 18.82 35.79 -2.15
C MET A 20 17.99 35.85 -3.45
N LEU A 21 17.80 37.05 -4.01
CA LEU A 21 17.08 37.27 -5.28
C LEU A 21 17.99 37.14 -6.53
N SER A 22 19.30 37.39 -6.40
CA SER A 22 20.26 37.38 -7.52
C SER A 22 20.82 36.01 -7.82
N PHE A 23 20.78 35.07 -6.87
CA PHE A 23 21.22 33.71 -7.11
C PHE A 23 20.04 32.82 -7.51
N PRO A 24 20.15 32.10 -8.63
CA PRO A 24 19.22 31.03 -8.96
C PRO A 24 18.97 30.12 -7.76
N GLY A 25 17.72 29.69 -7.54
CA GLY A 25 17.37 28.84 -6.38
C GLY A 25 18.21 27.56 -6.25
N TRP A 26 18.80 27.06 -7.35
CA TRP A 26 19.74 25.93 -7.32
C TRP A 26 21.07 26.24 -6.62
N LEU A 27 21.56 27.50 -6.67
CA LEU A 27 22.78 27.94 -5.96
C LEU A 27 22.55 28.02 -4.45
N ALA A 28 21.38 28.52 -4.02
CA ALA A 28 20.99 28.49 -2.61
C ALA A 28 20.88 27.05 -2.08
N GLY A 29 20.30 26.14 -2.87
CA GLY A 29 20.24 24.71 -2.54
C GLY A 29 21.63 24.05 -2.47
N ALA A 30 22.52 24.37 -3.42
CA ALA A 30 23.88 23.86 -3.44
C ALA A 30 24.69 24.33 -2.22
N LEU A 31 24.62 25.62 -1.87
CA LEU A 31 25.27 26.18 -0.67
C LEU A 31 24.71 25.58 0.62
N GLY A 32 23.40 25.36 0.69
CA GLY A 32 22.77 24.69 1.83
C GLY A 32 23.22 23.24 2.00
N LEU A 33 23.32 22.48 0.90
CA LEU A 33 23.84 21.11 0.91
C LEU A 33 25.32 21.07 1.32
N LEU A 34 26.12 22.01 0.80
CA LEU A 34 27.53 22.16 1.15
C LEU A 34 27.70 22.48 2.65
N GLY A 35 26.92 23.42 3.18
CA GLY A 35 26.88 23.74 4.61
C GLY A 35 26.48 22.53 5.46
N PHE A 36 25.44 21.78 5.03
CA PHE A 36 25.00 20.56 5.72
C PHE A 36 26.09 19.48 5.77
N LEU A 37 26.79 19.25 4.65
CA LEU A 37 27.87 18.27 4.58
C LEU A 37 29.05 18.67 5.49
N VAL A 38 29.40 19.96 5.51
CA VAL A 38 30.49 20.51 6.35
C VAL A 38 30.15 20.49 7.85
N LEU A 39 28.89 20.74 8.22
CA LEU A 39 28.40 20.74 9.60
C LEU A 39 28.18 19.32 10.20
N GLY A 40 28.58 18.26 9.48
CA GLY A 40 28.51 16.88 9.97
C GLY A 40 27.37 16.03 9.40
N GLY A 41 26.72 16.47 8.33
CA GLY A 41 25.67 15.70 7.63
C GLY A 41 26.17 14.49 6.85
N TRP A 42 27.49 14.30 6.73
CA TRP A 42 28.13 13.23 5.96
C TRP A 42 27.66 11.79 6.27
N PRO A 43 27.43 11.39 7.54
CA PRO A 43 26.94 10.04 7.84
C PRO A 43 25.56 9.76 7.22
N ILE A 44 24.65 10.74 7.27
CA ILE A 44 23.28 10.61 6.73
C ILE A 44 23.33 10.56 5.20
N THR A 45 24.13 11.42 4.56
CA THR A 45 24.27 11.40 3.10
C THR A 45 24.94 10.12 2.60
N SER A 46 25.93 9.61 3.33
CA SER A 46 26.59 8.34 2.99
C SER A 46 25.61 7.16 3.05
N ILE A 47 24.77 7.11 4.10
CA ILE A 47 23.71 6.10 4.21
C ILE A 47 22.72 6.26 3.05
N ALA A 48 22.24 7.48 2.79
CA ALA A 48 21.27 7.75 1.73
C ALA A 48 21.80 7.34 0.35
N ILE A 49 23.04 7.66 0.01
CA ILE A 49 23.66 7.25 -1.26
C ILE A 49 23.77 5.73 -1.36
N LYS A 50 24.17 5.06 -0.26
CA LYS A 50 24.28 3.60 -0.22
C LYS A 50 22.93 2.90 -0.30
N THR A 51 21.87 3.47 0.29
CA THR A 51 20.52 2.90 0.25
C THR A 51 19.73 3.31 -0.99
N PHE A 52 20.13 4.37 -1.69
CA PHE A 52 19.43 4.92 -2.85
C PHE A 52 19.06 3.87 -3.91
N PRO A 53 19.92 2.92 -4.31
CA PRO A 53 19.54 1.91 -5.30
C PRO A 53 18.46 0.94 -4.81
N ARG A 54 18.42 0.65 -3.51
CA ARG A 54 17.34 -0.15 -2.88
C ARG A 54 16.05 0.66 -2.86
N ASP A 55 16.14 1.90 -2.40
CA ASP A 55 14.98 2.78 -2.20
C ASP A 55 14.36 3.16 -3.54
N LEU A 56 15.16 3.46 -4.56
CA LEU A 56 14.70 3.70 -5.92
C LEU A 56 13.98 2.47 -6.48
N ARG A 57 14.53 1.25 -6.30
CA ARG A 57 13.84 0.01 -6.73
C ARG A 57 12.52 -0.18 -6.00
N ALA A 58 12.46 0.12 -4.71
CA ALA A 58 11.22 0.06 -3.93
C ALA A 58 10.20 1.09 -4.43
N LEU A 59 10.61 2.34 -4.65
CA LEU A 59 9.76 3.41 -5.17
C LEU A 59 9.20 3.08 -6.55
N VAL A 60 10.04 2.57 -7.45
CA VAL A 60 9.61 2.14 -8.79
C VAL A 60 8.58 1.02 -8.69
N LYS A 61 8.85 -0.01 -7.86
CA LYS A 61 7.88 -1.10 -7.64
C LYS A 61 6.56 -0.58 -7.07
N LEU A 62 6.62 0.27 -6.03
CA LEU A 62 5.44 0.87 -5.41
C LEU A 62 4.66 1.72 -6.40
N TYR A 63 5.33 2.49 -7.26
CA TYR A 63 4.69 3.29 -8.30
C TYR A 63 3.90 2.40 -9.27
N PHE A 64 4.51 1.33 -9.79
CA PHE A 64 3.83 0.40 -10.68
C PHE A 64 2.68 -0.34 -9.99
N THR A 65 2.89 -0.86 -8.77
CA THR A 65 1.84 -1.52 -7.98
C THR A 65 0.67 -0.58 -7.72
N LYS A 66 0.94 0.68 -7.32
CA LYS A 66 -0.11 1.68 -7.08
C LYS A 66 -0.87 2.00 -8.37
N ARG A 67 -0.19 2.07 -9.51
CA ARG A 67 -0.83 2.29 -10.82
C ARG A 67 -1.76 1.12 -11.18
N THR A 68 -1.32 -0.12 -10.97
CA THR A 68 -2.14 -1.32 -11.21
C THR A 68 -3.37 -1.35 -10.29
N ILE A 69 -3.18 -1.15 -8.98
CA ILE A 69 -4.28 -1.13 -8.00
C ILE A 69 -5.29 -0.02 -8.33
N ARG A 70 -4.82 1.16 -8.77
CA ARG A 70 -5.71 2.23 -9.23
C ARG A 70 -6.57 1.82 -10.42
N GLY A 71 -6.06 0.96 -11.30
CA GLY A 71 -6.81 0.36 -12.41
C GLY A 71 -7.89 -0.64 -11.95
N TRP A 72 -7.87 -1.08 -10.70
CA TRP A 72 -8.89 -1.93 -10.09
C TRP A 72 -9.90 -1.12 -9.25
N SER A 73 -9.80 0.21 -9.23
CA SER A 73 -10.76 1.06 -8.54
C SER A 73 -12.20 0.76 -8.99
N GLY A 74 -13.08 0.46 -8.03
CA GLY A 74 -14.48 0.11 -8.29
C GLY A 74 -14.73 -1.36 -8.67
N LYS A 75 -13.69 -2.19 -8.77
CA LYS A 75 -13.83 -3.65 -8.93
C LYS A 75 -13.81 -4.35 -7.58
N ARG A 76 -14.54 -5.45 -7.47
CA ARG A 76 -14.47 -6.33 -6.30
C ARG A 76 -13.23 -7.22 -6.43
N VAL A 77 -12.75 -7.72 -5.29
CA VAL A 77 -11.63 -8.67 -5.27
C VAL A 77 -11.95 -9.91 -6.10
N SER A 78 -13.21 -10.37 -6.05
CA SER A 78 -13.73 -11.45 -6.88
C SER A 78 -13.59 -11.20 -8.40
N ASP A 79 -13.81 -9.97 -8.86
CA ASP A 79 -13.75 -9.64 -10.30
C ASP A 79 -12.30 -9.69 -10.81
N VAL A 80 -11.38 -9.15 -10.01
CA VAL A 80 -9.95 -9.21 -10.28
C VAL A 80 -9.48 -10.66 -10.26
N PHE A 81 -9.89 -11.43 -9.26
CA PHE A 81 -9.56 -12.85 -9.15
C PHE A 81 -10.07 -13.66 -10.35
N GLN A 82 -11.34 -13.47 -10.75
CA GLN A 82 -11.93 -14.17 -11.89
C GLN A 82 -11.20 -13.87 -13.20
N SER A 83 -10.71 -12.63 -13.38
CA SER A 83 -9.91 -12.28 -14.56
C SER A 83 -8.58 -13.05 -14.61
N VAL A 84 -7.93 -13.23 -13.45
CA VAL A 84 -6.70 -14.02 -13.33
C VAL A 84 -7.01 -15.50 -13.54
N ALA A 85 -8.06 -16.02 -12.89
CA ALA A 85 -8.46 -17.42 -13.01
C ALA A 85 -8.85 -17.80 -14.44
N SER A 86 -9.47 -16.89 -15.19
CA SER A 86 -9.78 -17.09 -16.61
C SER A 86 -8.51 -17.08 -17.48
N SER A 87 -7.51 -16.26 -17.13
CA SER A 87 -6.26 -16.18 -17.90
C SER A 87 -5.32 -17.37 -17.69
N GLN A 88 -5.33 -17.96 -16.49
CA GLN A 88 -4.40 -19.01 -16.07
C GLN A 88 -5.11 -20.08 -15.23
N PRO A 89 -6.09 -20.81 -15.80
CA PRO A 89 -6.98 -21.68 -15.02
C PRO A 89 -6.27 -22.87 -14.38
N GLU A 90 -5.29 -23.48 -15.06
CA GLU A 90 -4.56 -24.66 -14.57
C GLU A 90 -3.40 -24.32 -13.63
N SER A 91 -3.06 -23.04 -13.49
CA SER A 91 -1.99 -22.61 -12.61
C SER A 91 -2.38 -22.86 -11.16
N THR A 92 -1.42 -23.26 -10.34
CA THR A 92 -1.63 -23.42 -8.90
C THR A 92 -2.02 -22.09 -8.26
N ALA A 93 -3.18 -22.03 -7.60
CA ALA A 93 -3.60 -20.89 -6.79
C ALA A 93 -3.21 -21.07 -5.33
N ILE A 94 -3.46 -22.26 -4.76
CA ILE A 94 -3.18 -22.58 -3.35
C ILE A 94 -2.46 -23.93 -3.27
N LEU A 95 -1.39 -23.96 -2.48
CA LEU A 95 -0.77 -25.18 -1.96
C LEU A 95 -1.12 -25.28 -0.48
N PHE A 96 -1.77 -26.36 -0.09
CA PHE A 96 -2.18 -26.59 1.28
C PHE A 96 -1.95 -28.05 1.64
N GLU A 97 -0.96 -28.30 2.51
CA GLU A 97 -0.50 -29.66 2.83
C GLU A 97 -0.15 -30.45 1.55
N GLU A 98 -0.75 -31.62 1.36
CA GLU A 98 -0.59 -32.46 0.15
C GLU A 98 -1.58 -32.08 -0.97
N GLN A 99 -2.43 -31.08 -0.74
CA GLN A 99 -3.44 -30.64 -1.71
C GLN A 99 -2.94 -29.47 -2.55
N LYS A 100 -3.29 -29.52 -3.82
CA LYS A 100 -3.08 -28.44 -4.79
C LYS A 100 -4.42 -28.01 -5.35
N TRP A 101 -4.72 -26.72 -5.24
CA TRP A 101 -5.89 -26.10 -5.84
C TRP A 101 -5.44 -25.23 -7.00
N THR A 102 -6.02 -25.44 -8.17
CA THR A 102 -5.83 -24.55 -9.31
C THR A 102 -6.68 -23.29 -9.17
N TYR A 103 -6.40 -22.27 -9.98
CA TYR A 103 -7.28 -21.10 -10.06
C TYR A 103 -8.70 -21.48 -10.50
N ARG A 104 -8.83 -22.47 -11.40
CA ARG A 104 -10.14 -22.99 -11.81
C ARG A 104 -10.89 -23.62 -10.64
N ASP A 105 -10.23 -24.46 -9.86
CA ASP A 105 -10.87 -25.15 -8.72
C ASP A 105 -11.39 -24.14 -7.69
N LEU A 106 -10.56 -23.13 -7.39
CA LEU A 106 -10.92 -22.10 -6.43
C LEU A 106 -12.03 -21.19 -6.95
N ASP A 107 -12.02 -20.81 -8.23
CA ASP A 107 -13.11 -20.01 -8.81
C ASP A 107 -14.43 -20.81 -8.82
N ASN A 108 -14.40 -22.07 -9.25
CA ASN A 108 -15.57 -22.96 -9.24
C ASN A 108 -16.16 -23.12 -7.84
N TYR A 109 -15.32 -23.41 -6.84
CA TYR A 109 -15.77 -23.53 -5.47
C TYR A 109 -16.35 -22.20 -4.95
N SER A 110 -15.72 -21.06 -5.25
CA SER A 110 -16.25 -19.76 -4.84
C SER A 110 -17.57 -19.41 -5.54
N ASN A 111 -17.80 -19.88 -6.78
CA ASN A 111 -19.10 -19.75 -7.46
C ASN A 111 -20.19 -20.59 -6.77
N GLN A 112 -19.86 -21.81 -6.33
CA GLN A 112 -20.78 -22.64 -5.56
C GLN A 112 -21.16 -21.98 -4.23
N VAL A 113 -20.17 -21.41 -3.52
CA VAL A 113 -20.41 -20.69 -2.27
C VAL A 113 -21.26 -19.43 -2.50
N ALA A 114 -21.02 -18.68 -3.57
CA ALA A 114 -21.83 -17.53 -3.94
C ALA A 114 -23.31 -17.89 -4.16
N ASN A 115 -23.58 -19.01 -4.83
CA ASN A 115 -24.94 -19.50 -5.03
C ASN A 115 -25.57 -19.94 -3.71
N LEU A 116 -24.84 -20.69 -2.88
CA LEU A 116 -25.30 -21.13 -1.57
C LEU A 116 -25.77 -19.96 -0.68
N PHE A 117 -24.97 -18.89 -0.58
CA PHE A 117 -25.35 -17.74 0.25
C PHE A 117 -26.46 -16.89 -0.36
N GLN A 118 -26.54 -16.80 -1.69
CA GLN A 118 -27.70 -16.18 -2.36
C GLN A 118 -28.99 -16.95 -2.07
N ASP A 119 -28.96 -18.28 -2.16
CA ASP A 119 -30.11 -19.15 -1.86
C ASP A 119 -30.49 -19.08 -0.37
N ALA A 120 -29.52 -18.88 0.51
CA ALA A 120 -29.75 -18.61 1.94
C ALA A 120 -30.30 -17.19 2.22
N GLY A 121 -30.45 -16.34 1.21
CA GLY A 121 -31.05 -15.01 1.31
C GLY A 121 -30.09 -13.87 1.67
N VAL A 122 -28.78 -14.11 1.62
CA VAL A 122 -27.77 -13.06 1.89
C VAL A 122 -27.81 -12.01 0.78
N LYS A 123 -27.88 -10.73 1.19
CA LYS A 123 -27.96 -9.59 0.28
C LYS A 123 -26.64 -8.85 0.14
N PRO A 124 -26.44 -8.10 -0.97
CA PRO A 124 -25.31 -7.19 -1.08
C PRO A 124 -25.25 -6.21 0.10
N ASN A 125 -24.03 -5.91 0.57
CA ASN A 125 -23.73 -5.08 1.74
C ASN A 125 -24.07 -5.70 3.11
N GLU A 126 -24.55 -6.95 3.16
CA GLU A 126 -24.65 -7.67 4.43
C GLU A 126 -23.29 -8.24 4.84
N THR A 127 -23.12 -8.46 6.14
CA THR A 127 -21.90 -9.02 6.71
C THR A 127 -22.16 -10.46 7.17
N VAL A 128 -21.34 -11.39 6.70
CA VAL A 128 -21.36 -12.80 7.12
C VAL A 128 -20.14 -13.06 7.99
N VAL A 129 -20.37 -13.46 9.23
CA VAL A 129 -19.31 -13.83 10.16
C VAL A 129 -18.83 -15.24 9.84
N MET A 130 -17.52 -15.40 9.63
CA MET A 130 -16.86 -16.66 9.39
C MET A 130 -15.98 -17.04 10.58
N VAL A 131 -16.29 -18.21 11.17
CA VAL A 131 -15.49 -18.86 12.19
C VAL A 131 -14.96 -20.17 11.59
N MET A 132 -13.77 -20.10 11.00
CA MET A 132 -13.18 -21.21 10.25
C MET A 132 -11.68 -21.28 10.49
N GLN A 133 -11.12 -22.48 10.36
CA GLN A 133 -9.68 -22.68 10.35
C GLN A 133 -9.07 -22.20 9.03
N ASN A 134 -7.74 -22.02 9.01
CA ASN A 134 -7.04 -21.67 7.77
C ASN A 134 -7.06 -22.87 6.82
N SER A 135 -7.76 -22.74 5.70
CA SER A 135 -7.90 -23.76 4.68
C SER A 135 -8.16 -23.14 3.30
N PRO A 136 -8.03 -23.89 2.19
CA PRO A 136 -8.40 -23.39 0.86
C PRO A 136 -9.86 -22.94 0.79
N GLN A 137 -10.75 -23.63 1.51
CA GLN A 137 -12.17 -23.32 1.57
C GLN A 137 -12.43 -21.94 2.17
N PHE A 138 -11.64 -21.51 3.16
CA PHE A 138 -11.74 -20.16 3.74
C PHE A 138 -11.60 -19.07 2.67
N ILE A 139 -10.60 -19.20 1.79
CA ILE A 139 -10.40 -18.27 0.67
C ILE A 139 -11.56 -18.35 -0.30
N GLY A 140 -12.01 -19.57 -0.61
CA GLY A 140 -13.16 -19.81 -1.47
C GLY A 140 -14.46 -19.15 -0.97
N VAL A 141 -14.71 -19.23 0.33
CA VAL A 141 -15.88 -18.61 0.97
C VAL A 141 -15.78 -17.09 0.91
N SER A 142 -14.61 -16.53 1.24
CA SER A 142 -14.37 -15.09 1.12
C SER A 142 -14.59 -14.58 -0.31
N LEU A 143 -14.13 -15.32 -1.31
CA LEU A 143 -14.33 -14.97 -2.72
C LEU A 143 -15.82 -15.10 -3.11
N GLY A 144 -16.52 -16.14 -2.65
CA GLY A 144 -17.94 -16.34 -2.90
C GLY A 144 -18.81 -15.21 -2.33
N LEU A 145 -18.55 -14.79 -1.09
CA LEU A 145 -19.21 -13.63 -0.48
C LEU A 145 -18.93 -12.34 -1.26
N SER A 146 -17.67 -12.12 -1.67
CA SER A 146 -17.31 -10.98 -2.53
C SER A 146 -18.07 -10.98 -3.86
N LYS A 147 -18.29 -12.14 -4.50
CA LYS A 147 -19.03 -12.24 -5.78
C LYS A 147 -20.46 -11.72 -5.64
N ILE A 148 -21.13 -11.99 -4.53
CA ILE A 148 -22.50 -11.54 -4.26
C ILE A 148 -22.57 -10.13 -3.66
N GLY A 149 -21.42 -9.50 -3.42
CA GLY A 149 -21.33 -8.18 -2.82
C GLY A 149 -21.57 -8.15 -1.32
N ALA A 150 -21.49 -9.31 -0.64
CA ALA A 150 -21.50 -9.41 0.80
C ALA A 150 -20.07 -9.26 1.36
N THR A 151 -19.97 -8.85 2.63
CA THR A 151 -18.70 -8.71 3.33
C THR A 151 -18.47 -9.91 4.25
N GLY A 152 -17.35 -10.60 4.09
CA GLY A 152 -16.92 -11.60 5.05
C GLY A 152 -16.22 -10.96 6.24
N SER A 153 -16.74 -11.16 7.45
CA SER A 153 -16.04 -10.81 8.69
C SER A 153 -15.36 -12.04 9.27
N PHE A 154 -14.05 -11.98 9.47
CA PHE A 154 -13.25 -13.11 9.90
C PHE A 154 -13.01 -13.05 11.40
N ILE A 155 -13.51 -14.05 12.13
CA ILE A 155 -13.20 -14.20 13.55
C ILE A 155 -12.18 -15.33 13.69
N ASN A 156 -11.08 -15.03 14.37
CA ASN A 156 -10.06 -16.03 14.66
C ASN A 156 -10.66 -17.12 15.54
N PHE A 157 -10.69 -18.35 15.02
CA PHE A 157 -11.24 -19.53 15.68
C PHE A 157 -10.53 -19.90 17.00
N ASN A 158 -9.34 -19.35 17.27
CA ASN A 158 -8.62 -19.57 18.52
C ASN A 158 -9.04 -18.63 19.67
N LEU A 159 -9.87 -17.61 19.40
CA LEU A 159 -10.32 -16.67 20.43
C LEU A 159 -11.23 -17.38 21.46
N ARG A 160 -11.04 -17.05 22.74
CA ARG A 160 -11.80 -17.60 23.87
C ARG A 160 -12.19 -16.49 24.85
N GLY A 161 -13.31 -16.68 25.55
CA GLY A 161 -13.76 -15.83 26.65
C GLY A 161 -14.05 -14.39 26.21
N ASN A 162 -13.69 -13.43 27.06
CA ASN A 162 -14.03 -12.00 26.95
C ASN A 162 -13.63 -11.31 25.63
N ALA A 163 -12.80 -11.95 24.79
CA ALA A 163 -12.41 -11.44 23.48
C ALA A 163 -13.53 -11.52 22.41
N LEU A 164 -14.63 -12.22 22.70
CA LEU A 164 -15.80 -12.34 21.82
C LEU A 164 -16.99 -11.48 22.27
N ASP A 165 -16.89 -10.81 23.42
CA ASP A 165 -17.98 -10.02 24.03
C ASP A 165 -18.07 -8.58 23.49
N HIS A 166 -17.32 -8.25 22.44
CA HIS A 166 -17.19 -6.89 21.88
C HIS A 166 -18.25 -6.59 20.82
#